data_AF-T2FEW4-F1
#
_entry.id   AF-T2FEW4-F1
#
_cell.length_a   1.000
_cell.length_b   1.000
_cell.length_c   1.000
_cell.angle_alpha   90.00
_cell.angle_beta   90.00
_cell.angle_gamma   90.00
#
_symmetry.space_group_name_H-M   'P 1'
#
loop_
_entity.id
_entity.type
_entity.pdbx_description
1 polymer ?
#
loop_
_entity_poly.entity_id
_entity_poly.type
_entity_poly.pdbx_seq_one_letter_code
_entity_poly.pdbx_strand_id
1 'polypeptide(L)'
;MLRHIILLFAVFVYITESLSIVNPGPTYPPTKGSVWPKPHQQTQTDSYYKLNPSTFVITEKGKTCDILKDAIDRYMNVLRNTYLIVEKYSRKLSKHESEAENLDDNFKGTLQELQINLTAPCETYPHLDMDEKYSLDVAKVSILNSDSIWGVLRGLESFVQLFYMADGYKNVFINATQIQDFPKYTHRGLLVDTSRHYITVPTLLKTLDAM
;
A
#
# COMPACT_ATOMS: atom_id res chain seq x y z
N MET A 1 55.52 3.21 -34.33
CA MET A 1 54.35 4.10 -34.48
C MET A 1 53.01 3.37 -34.36
N LEU A 2 52.80 2.22 -35.01
CA LEU A 2 51.51 1.50 -35.00
C LEU A 2 51.02 1.06 -33.59
N ARG A 3 51.96 0.67 -32.71
CA ARG A 3 51.65 0.19 -31.35
C ARG A 3 51.12 1.28 -30.41
N HIS A 4 51.45 2.55 -30.65
CA HIS A 4 50.95 3.68 -29.85
C HIS A 4 49.56 4.13 -30.31
N ILE A 5 49.24 3.96 -31.61
CA ILE A 5 47.91 4.23 -32.17
C ILE A 5 46.88 3.22 -31.64
N ILE A 6 47.25 1.94 -31.53
CA ILE A 6 46.36 0.90 -30.99
C ILE A 6 46.06 1.13 -29.50
N LEU A 7 47.05 1.56 -28.72
CA LEU A 7 46.86 1.91 -27.30
C LEU A 7 45.96 3.15 -27.12
N LEU A 8 46.12 4.17 -27.96
CA LEU A 8 45.23 5.35 -27.96
C LEU A 8 43.79 4.99 -28.32
N PHE A 9 43.58 4.09 -29.30
CA PHE A 9 42.25 3.59 -29.66
C PHE A 9 41.62 2.75 -28.53
N ALA A 10 42.40 1.89 -27.87
CA ALA A 10 41.91 1.07 -26.76
C ALA A 10 41.51 1.93 -25.54
N VAL A 11 42.28 2.99 -25.25
CA VAL A 11 41.95 3.95 -24.20
C VAL A 11 40.71 4.77 -24.56
N PHE A 12 40.54 5.16 -25.83
CA PHE A 12 39.35 5.89 -26.27
C PHE A 12 38.07 5.05 -26.20
N VAL A 13 38.15 3.75 -26.53
CA VAL A 13 37.04 2.79 -26.40
C VAL A 13 36.66 2.59 -24.92
N TYR A 14 37.66 2.48 -24.03
CA TYR A 14 37.42 2.37 -22.59
C TYR A 14 36.79 3.64 -21.99
N ILE A 15 37.13 4.82 -22.51
CA ILE A 15 36.52 6.08 -22.08
C ILE A 15 35.08 6.20 -22.59
N THR A 16 34.74 5.66 -23.77
CA THR A 16 33.35 5.66 -24.26
C THR A 16 32.42 4.70 -23.52
N GLU A 17 32.92 3.66 -22.83
CA GLU A 17 32.07 2.84 -21.95
C GLU A 17 31.70 3.53 -20.63
N SER A 18 32.25 4.71 -20.34
CA SER A 18 31.78 5.58 -19.25
C SER A 18 30.60 6.48 -19.65
N LEU A 19 29.99 6.25 -20.82
CA LEU A 19 28.68 6.81 -21.19
C LEU A 19 27.66 6.32 -20.17
N SER A 20 27.30 7.23 -19.26
CA SER A 20 26.24 7.07 -18.27
C SER A 20 25.05 6.33 -18.86
N ILE A 21 24.83 5.08 -18.43
CA ILE A 21 23.57 4.39 -18.65
C ILE A 21 22.53 5.22 -17.90
N VAL A 22 21.84 6.09 -18.63
CA VAL A 22 20.61 6.71 -18.14
C VAL A 22 19.65 5.54 -17.98
N ASN A 23 19.43 5.10 -16.74
CA ASN A 23 18.47 4.05 -16.46
C ASN A 23 17.13 4.48 -17.07
N PRO A 24 16.63 3.79 -18.12
CA PRO A 24 15.40 4.20 -18.75
C PRO A 24 14.27 4.02 -17.75
N GLY A 25 13.61 5.12 -17.38
CA GLY A 25 12.57 5.11 -16.36
C GLY A 25 12.11 6.51 -15.99
N PRO A 26 10.99 6.62 -15.26
CA PRO A 26 10.53 7.90 -14.75
C PRO A 26 11.58 8.47 -13.79
N THR A 27 11.85 9.78 -13.89
CA THR A 27 12.76 10.52 -13.00
C THR A 27 12.37 10.38 -11.53
N TYR A 28 11.09 10.14 -11.27
CA TYR A 28 10.52 9.91 -9.96
C TYR A 28 9.88 8.52 -9.95
N PRO A 29 10.57 7.49 -9.41
CA PRO A 29 9.98 6.17 -9.30
C PRO A 29 8.77 6.22 -8.35
N PRO A 30 7.75 5.37 -8.58
CA PRO A 30 6.61 5.28 -7.66
C PRO A 30 7.09 4.87 -6.27
N THR A 31 6.48 5.47 -5.25
CA THR A 31 6.73 5.10 -3.86
C THR A 31 6.31 3.65 -3.60
N LYS A 32 7.09 2.93 -2.81
CA LYS A 32 6.77 1.55 -2.41
C LYS A 32 6.11 1.59 -1.04
N GLY A 33 4.83 1.23 -0.97
CA GLY A 33 4.10 1.08 0.29
C GLY A 33 4.05 2.36 1.13
N SER A 34 3.75 3.49 0.48
CA SER A 34 3.67 4.80 1.15
C SER A 34 2.23 5.27 1.25
N VAL A 35 1.86 5.75 2.43
CA VAL A 35 0.51 6.20 2.73
C VAL A 35 0.29 7.62 2.21
N TRP A 36 -0.83 7.82 1.53
CA TRP A 36 -1.34 9.10 1.08
C TRP A 36 -2.81 9.28 1.50
N PRO A 37 -3.16 10.38 2.22
CA PRO A 37 -2.28 11.45 2.70
C PRO A 37 -1.21 10.98 3.69
N LYS A 38 -0.10 11.72 3.81
CA LYS A 38 0.96 11.36 4.75
C LYS A 38 0.43 11.45 6.20
N PRO A 39 0.51 10.38 7.00
CA PRO A 39 0.05 10.38 8.39
C PRO A 39 0.80 11.40 9.26
N HIS A 40 0.15 11.83 10.34
CA HIS A 40 0.75 12.74 11.31
C HIS A 40 2.03 12.17 11.93
N GLN A 41 2.03 10.89 12.28
CA GLN A 41 3.23 10.17 12.74
C GLN A 41 3.29 8.78 12.11
N GLN A 42 4.44 8.45 11.52
CA GLN A 42 4.73 7.15 10.93
C GLN A 42 6.18 6.76 11.24
N THR A 43 6.37 5.56 11.80
CA THR A 43 7.69 4.95 12.01
C THR A 43 7.72 3.61 11.30
N GLN A 44 8.56 3.48 10.28
CA GLN A 44 8.70 2.27 9.48
C GLN A 44 10.05 1.63 9.76
N THR A 45 10.07 0.30 9.80
CA THR A 45 11.30 -0.50 9.93
C THR A 45 11.58 -1.24 8.63
N ASP A 46 12.80 -1.77 8.50
CA ASP A 46 13.20 -2.57 7.35
C ASP A 46 12.61 -3.99 7.39
N SER A 47 12.12 -4.43 8.55
CA SER A 47 11.45 -5.73 8.69
C SER A 47 10.14 -5.76 7.90
N TYR A 48 9.91 -6.83 7.15
CA TYR A 48 8.72 -6.95 6.29
C TYR A 48 8.09 -8.35 6.32
N TYR A 49 6.82 -8.39 5.93
CA TYR A 49 6.00 -9.59 5.89
C TYR A 49 5.43 -9.83 4.49
N LYS A 50 5.22 -11.09 4.15
CA LYS A 50 4.54 -11.51 2.92
C LYS A 50 3.04 -11.64 3.11
N LEU A 51 2.27 -11.07 2.18
CA LEU A 51 0.82 -11.28 2.14
C LEU A 51 0.51 -12.63 1.47
N ASN A 52 -0.31 -13.44 2.13
CA ASN A 52 -1.00 -14.56 1.52
C ASN A 52 -2.52 -14.38 1.73
N PRO A 53 -3.28 -14.01 0.69
CA PRO A 53 -4.72 -13.73 0.85
C PRO A 53 -5.56 -14.94 1.27
N SER A 54 -5.06 -16.16 1.07
CA SER A 54 -5.79 -17.38 1.46
C SER A 54 -5.72 -17.66 2.96
N THR A 55 -4.69 -17.15 3.64
CA THR A 55 -4.48 -17.33 5.09
C THR A 55 -4.71 -16.06 5.89
N PHE A 56 -4.57 -14.89 5.26
CA PHE A 56 -4.76 -13.61 5.91
C PHE A 56 -6.24 -13.37 6.23
N VAL A 57 -6.50 -12.92 7.46
CA VAL A 57 -7.85 -12.62 7.95
C VAL A 57 -7.88 -11.28 8.66
N ILE A 58 -9.01 -10.58 8.53
CA ILE A 58 -9.29 -9.37 9.32
C ILE A 58 -10.37 -9.76 10.35
N THR A 59 -10.10 -9.51 11.63
CA THR A 59 -11.01 -9.90 12.72
C THR A 59 -11.40 -8.69 13.55
N GLU A 60 -12.62 -8.75 14.08
CA GLU A 60 -13.18 -7.74 14.97
C GLU A 60 -12.95 -8.19 16.42
N LYS A 61 -12.18 -7.43 17.21
CA LYS A 61 -11.93 -7.71 18.65
C LYS A 61 -12.77 -6.84 19.58
N GLY A 62 -13.25 -5.69 19.09
CA GLY A 62 -14.04 -4.72 19.85
C GLY A 62 -15.54 -4.77 19.54
N LYS A 63 -16.15 -3.59 19.41
CA LYS A 63 -17.51 -3.44 18.89
C LYS A 63 -17.56 -3.74 17.39
N THR A 64 -18.74 -4.14 16.91
CA THR A 64 -19.01 -4.46 15.51
C THR A 64 -20.28 -3.76 15.04
N CYS A 65 -20.39 -3.53 13.74
CA CYS A 65 -21.57 -3.01 13.06
C CYS A 65 -21.51 -3.31 11.56
N ASP A 66 -22.59 -3.02 10.84
CA ASP A 66 -22.69 -3.33 9.41
C ASP A 66 -21.68 -2.53 8.57
N ILE A 67 -21.45 -1.25 8.90
CA ILE A 67 -20.43 -0.41 8.24
C ILE A 67 -19.04 -1.06 8.35
N LEU A 68 -18.71 -1.63 9.51
CA LEU A 68 -17.42 -2.27 9.73
C LEU A 68 -17.28 -3.55 8.90
N LYS A 69 -18.32 -4.39 8.87
CA LYS A 69 -18.34 -5.62 8.07
C LYS A 69 -18.20 -5.33 6.59
N ASP A 70 -18.97 -4.37 6.07
CA ASP A 70 -18.91 -3.95 4.68
C ASP A 70 -17.52 -3.38 4.32
N ALA A 71 -16.90 -2.64 5.25
CA ALA A 71 -15.54 -2.14 5.07
C ALA A 71 -14.51 -3.27 5.03
N ILE A 72 -14.61 -4.25 5.93
CA ILE A 72 -13.74 -5.43 5.95
C ILE A 72 -13.84 -6.18 4.61
N ASP A 73 -15.06 -6.44 4.14
CA ASP A 73 -15.27 -7.14 2.87
C ASP A 73 -14.70 -6.37 1.68
N ARG A 74 -14.92 -5.04 1.64
CA ARG A 74 -14.36 -4.16 0.62
C ARG A 74 -12.83 -4.23 0.61
N TYR A 75 -12.17 -4.02 1.74
CA TYR A 75 -10.71 -3.98 1.80
C TYR A 75 -10.06 -5.35 1.59
N MET A 76 -10.72 -6.44 2.02
CA MET A 76 -10.30 -7.79 1.65
C MET A 76 -10.34 -8.02 0.14
N ASN A 77 -11.35 -7.50 -0.55
CA ASN A 77 -11.43 -7.59 -2.01
C ASN A 77 -10.34 -6.75 -2.70
N VAL A 78 -9.98 -5.58 -2.15
CA VAL A 78 -8.84 -4.80 -2.66
C VAL A 78 -7.55 -5.61 -2.55
N LEU A 79 -7.25 -6.19 -1.39
CA LEU A 79 -6.04 -7.01 -1.19
C LEU A 79 -6.00 -8.25 -2.09
N ARG A 80 -7.15 -8.93 -2.27
CA ARG A 80 -7.26 -10.06 -3.20
C ARG A 80 -6.97 -9.64 -4.63
N ASN A 81 -7.55 -8.53 -5.09
CA ASN A 81 -7.32 -8.02 -6.44
C ASN A 81 -5.84 -7.66 -6.67
N THR A 82 -5.20 -7.01 -5.68
CA THR A 82 -3.75 -6.72 -5.70
C THR A 82 -2.93 -8.01 -5.85
N TYR A 83 -3.27 -9.07 -5.12
CA TYR A 83 -2.59 -10.35 -5.25
C TYR A 83 -2.85 -11.06 -6.58
N LEU A 84 -4.09 -11.00 -7.11
CA LEU A 84 -4.42 -11.60 -8.42
C LEU A 84 -3.62 -10.97 -9.56
N ILE A 85 -3.25 -9.70 -9.46
CA ILE A 85 -2.33 -9.06 -10.41
C ILE A 85 -0.97 -9.76 -10.35
N VAL A 86 -0.38 -9.85 -9.15
CA VAL A 86 0.91 -10.52 -8.92
C VAL A 86 0.92 -11.97 -9.40
N GLU A 87 -0.13 -12.74 -9.10
CA GLU A 87 -0.24 -14.14 -9.51
C GLU A 87 -0.27 -14.31 -11.05
N LYS A 88 -0.96 -13.40 -11.76
CA LYS A 88 -0.98 -13.41 -13.24
C LYS A 88 0.40 -13.11 -13.82
N TYR A 89 1.14 -12.17 -13.23
CA TYR A 89 2.49 -11.82 -13.66
C TYR A 89 3.49 -12.94 -13.36
N SER A 90 3.47 -13.50 -12.14
CA SER A 90 4.37 -14.59 -11.74
C SER A 90 4.27 -15.80 -12.65
N ARG A 91 3.05 -16.24 -13.03
CA ARG A 91 2.84 -17.35 -13.99
C ARG A 91 3.43 -17.08 -15.38
N LYS A 92 3.53 -15.81 -15.80
CA LYS A 92 4.14 -15.43 -17.07
C LYS A 92 5.68 -15.49 -16.99
N LEU A 93 6.24 -15.13 -15.83
CA LEU A 93 7.68 -15.08 -15.56
C LEU A 93 8.30 -16.44 -15.19
N SER A 94 7.55 -17.33 -14.54
CA SER A 94 8.06 -18.65 -14.09
C SER A 94 8.49 -19.59 -15.22
N LYS A 95 8.35 -19.20 -16.48
CA LYS A 95 8.90 -19.92 -17.63
C LYS A 95 10.42 -19.74 -17.79
N HIS A 96 11.07 -18.80 -17.09
CA HIS A 96 12.46 -18.44 -17.43
C HIS A 96 13.48 -18.25 -16.30
N GLU A 97 13.17 -18.43 -15.00
CA GLU A 97 14.21 -18.22 -13.97
C GLU A 97 13.93 -18.93 -12.64
N SER A 98 14.91 -19.69 -12.17
CA SER A 98 15.01 -20.19 -10.79
C SER A 98 15.91 -19.25 -10.00
N GLU A 99 15.33 -18.26 -9.33
CA GLU A 99 16.07 -17.40 -8.40
C GLU A 99 16.28 -18.14 -7.08
N ALA A 100 17.54 -18.16 -6.62
CA ALA A 100 17.91 -18.67 -5.31
C ALA A 100 17.26 -17.81 -4.22
N GLU A 101 16.60 -18.46 -3.25
CA GLU A 101 16.08 -17.79 -2.06
C GLU A 101 17.26 -17.27 -1.22
N ASN A 102 17.61 -16.00 -1.42
CA ASN A 102 18.49 -15.31 -0.49
C ASN A 102 17.73 -15.14 0.83
N LEU A 103 18.29 -15.65 1.93
CA LEU A 103 17.78 -15.39 3.27
C LEU A 103 18.02 -13.91 3.60
N ASP A 104 16.98 -13.09 3.43
CA ASP A 104 16.94 -11.73 3.96
C ASP A 104 16.55 -11.78 5.45
N ASP A 105 17.46 -11.37 6.33
CA ASP A 105 17.25 -11.31 7.78
C ASP A 105 16.07 -10.40 8.18
N ASN A 106 15.71 -9.45 7.31
CA ASN A 106 14.56 -8.57 7.51
C ASN A 106 13.22 -9.24 7.20
N PHE A 107 13.22 -10.38 6.50
CA PHE A 107 12.00 -11.12 6.24
C PHE A 107 11.50 -11.81 7.51
N LYS A 108 10.33 -11.39 8.01
CA LYS A 108 9.74 -11.93 9.24
C LYS A 108 8.63 -12.95 8.99
N GLY A 109 8.46 -13.41 7.76
CA GLY A 109 7.51 -14.45 7.36
C GLY A 109 6.20 -13.91 6.80
N THR A 110 5.14 -14.71 6.88
CA THR A 110 3.81 -14.38 6.33
C THR A 110 2.96 -13.61 7.34
N LEU A 111 2.28 -12.55 6.88
CA LEU A 111 1.28 -11.81 7.63
C LEU A 111 0.05 -12.69 7.88
N GLN A 112 -0.47 -12.70 9.12
CA GLN A 112 -1.52 -13.63 9.52
C GLN A 112 -2.87 -12.96 9.72
N GLU A 113 -2.90 -11.87 10.50
CA GLU A 113 -4.16 -11.30 10.95
C GLU A 113 -4.04 -9.78 11.09
N LEU A 114 -5.10 -9.06 10.77
CA LEU A 114 -5.35 -7.69 11.24
C LEU A 114 -6.50 -7.70 12.23
N GLN A 115 -6.21 -7.30 13.47
CA GLN A 115 -7.19 -7.19 14.54
C GLN A 115 -7.70 -5.75 14.61
N ILE A 116 -9.00 -5.56 14.37
CA ILE A 116 -9.65 -4.27 14.51
C ILE A 116 -10.28 -4.17 15.90
N ASN A 117 -9.83 -3.17 16.65
CA ASN A 117 -10.34 -2.86 17.97
C ASN A 117 -11.07 -1.51 17.93
N LEU A 118 -12.39 -1.60 17.73
CA LEU A 118 -13.31 -0.48 17.83
C LEU A 118 -13.83 -0.39 19.27
N THR A 119 -13.58 0.71 19.97
CA THR A 119 -13.91 0.82 21.40
C THR A 119 -15.33 1.33 21.65
N ALA A 120 -15.81 2.33 20.89
CA ALA A 120 -17.14 2.91 21.01
C ALA A 120 -18.17 2.21 20.08
N PRO A 121 -19.49 2.30 20.37
CA PRO A 121 -20.51 1.81 19.44
C PRO A 121 -20.48 2.61 18.13
N CYS A 122 -20.83 1.95 17.02
CA CYS A 122 -20.85 2.62 15.73
C CYS A 122 -21.91 3.72 15.66
N GLU A 123 -21.51 4.84 15.08
CA GLU A 123 -22.40 5.90 14.64
C GLU A 123 -22.99 5.58 13.27
N THR A 124 -24.17 6.15 12.96
CA THR A 124 -24.86 5.92 11.68
C THR A 124 -24.50 6.95 10.61
N TYR A 125 -24.33 8.22 10.99
CA TYR A 125 -24.03 9.30 10.05
C TYR A 125 -22.84 10.12 10.51
N PRO A 126 -21.94 10.54 9.59
CA PRO A 126 -20.80 11.36 9.94
C PRO A 126 -21.26 12.78 10.31
N HIS A 127 -20.52 13.42 11.21
CA HIS A 127 -20.75 14.79 11.64
C HIS A 127 -19.44 15.56 11.83
N LEU A 128 -19.52 16.88 12.00
CA LEU A 128 -18.32 17.74 11.99
C LEU A 128 -17.34 17.42 13.12
N ASP A 129 -17.85 17.06 14.29
CA ASP A 129 -17.07 16.75 15.49
C ASP A 129 -16.79 15.24 15.67
N MET A 130 -16.90 14.46 14.58
CA MET A 130 -16.68 13.02 14.64
C MET A 130 -15.19 12.70 14.83
N ASP A 131 -14.90 11.64 15.59
CA ASP A 131 -13.51 11.23 15.81
C ASP A 131 -13.02 10.36 14.64
N GLU A 132 -11.99 10.82 13.95
CA GLU A 132 -11.32 10.14 12.84
C GLU A 132 -9.89 9.66 13.20
N LYS A 133 -9.52 9.75 14.47
CA LYS A 133 -8.20 9.33 14.95
C LYS A 133 -8.06 7.81 14.93
N TYR A 134 -6.89 7.31 14.54
CA TYR A 134 -6.56 5.89 14.66
C TYR A 134 -5.08 5.66 14.98
N SER A 135 -4.78 4.45 15.44
CA SER A 135 -3.42 3.93 15.56
C SER A 135 -3.33 2.56 14.87
N LEU A 136 -2.28 2.37 14.07
CA LEU A 136 -2.03 1.13 13.35
C LEU A 136 -0.62 0.63 13.69
N ASP A 137 -0.52 -0.63 14.10
CA ASP A 137 0.73 -1.33 14.33
C ASP A 137 0.80 -2.56 13.42
N VAL A 138 1.73 -2.53 12.47
CA VAL A 138 1.93 -3.61 11.50
C VAL A 138 2.98 -4.57 12.01
N ALA A 139 2.53 -5.77 12.35
CA ALA A 139 3.34 -6.91 12.72
C ALA A 139 2.72 -8.19 12.14
N LYS A 140 3.28 -9.36 12.45
CA LYS A 140 2.75 -10.67 12.03
C LYS A 140 1.24 -10.80 12.33
N VAL A 141 0.84 -10.34 13.52
CA VAL A 141 -0.54 -10.03 13.89
C VAL A 141 -0.60 -8.51 14.07
N SER A 142 -1.22 -7.84 13.11
CA SER A 142 -1.33 -6.38 13.08
C SER A 142 -2.54 -5.92 13.89
N ILE A 143 -2.49 -4.70 14.44
CA ILE A 143 -3.56 -4.14 15.27
C ILE A 143 -3.93 -2.76 14.76
N LEU A 144 -5.23 -2.55 14.52
CA LEU A 144 -5.84 -1.26 14.24
C LEU A 144 -6.76 -0.87 15.40
N ASN A 145 -6.39 0.16 16.15
CA ASN A 145 -7.23 0.71 17.22
C ASN A 145 -7.82 2.06 16.80
N SER A 146 -9.10 2.26 17.12
CA SER A 146 -9.79 3.53 16.96
C SER A 146 -10.98 3.57 17.92
N ASP A 147 -11.29 4.76 18.42
CA ASP A 147 -12.46 4.93 19.27
C ASP A 147 -13.76 4.93 18.47
N SER A 148 -13.72 5.47 17.26
CA SER A 148 -14.87 5.62 16.37
C SER A 148 -14.72 4.81 15.09
N ILE A 149 -15.85 4.48 14.45
CA ILE A 149 -15.88 3.79 13.14
C ILE A 149 -15.19 4.63 12.05
N TRP A 150 -15.27 5.96 12.13
CA TRP A 150 -14.67 6.84 11.13
C TRP A 150 -13.15 6.72 11.11
N GLY A 151 -12.52 6.65 12.29
CA GLY A 151 -11.08 6.39 12.40
C GLY A 151 -10.67 5.00 11.90
N VAL A 152 -11.50 3.97 12.15
CA VAL A 152 -11.26 2.62 11.58
C VAL A 152 -11.23 2.66 10.06
N LEU A 153 -12.16 3.37 9.42
CA LEU A 153 -12.19 3.50 7.97
C LEU A 153 -10.92 4.16 7.41
N ARG A 154 -10.39 5.20 8.08
CA ARG A 154 -9.11 5.84 7.70
C ARG A 154 -7.91 4.92 7.91
N GLY A 155 -7.91 4.16 9.00
CA GLY A 155 -6.86 3.20 9.30
C GLY A 155 -6.81 2.01 8.33
N LEU A 156 -7.97 1.51 7.90
CA LEU A 156 -8.05 0.44 6.90
C LEU A 156 -7.51 0.88 5.54
N GLU A 157 -7.84 2.11 5.11
CA GLU A 157 -7.26 2.69 3.90
C GLU A 157 -5.73 2.76 4.00
N SER A 158 -5.22 3.31 5.11
CA SER A 158 -3.78 3.40 5.35
C SER A 158 -3.09 2.04 5.34
N PHE A 159 -3.71 1.03 5.97
CA PHE A 159 -3.19 -0.33 6.00
C PHE A 159 -3.06 -0.93 4.59
N VAL A 160 -4.06 -0.74 3.73
CA VAL A 160 -4.02 -1.29 2.37
C VAL A 160 -2.97 -0.60 1.49
N GLN A 161 -2.74 0.70 1.70
CA GLN A 161 -1.71 1.45 0.97
C GLN A 161 -0.27 1.05 1.33
N LEU A 162 -0.04 0.46 2.50
CA LEU A 162 1.28 -0.03 2.92
C LEU A 162 1.74 -1.26 2.13
N PHE A 163 0.83 -1.98 1.47
CA PHE A 163 1.22 -3.11 0.63
C PHE A 163 1.86 -2.66 -0.68
N TYR A 164 2.94 -3.32 -1.07
CA TYR A 164 3.61 -3.07 -2.34
C TYR A 164 4.03 -4.35 -3.02
N MET A 165 4.11 -4.30 -4.35
CA MET A 165 4.57 -5.41 -5.17
C MET A 165 6.10 -5.42 -5.20
N ALA A 166 6.70 -6.58 -4.95
CA ALA A 166 8.14 -6.78 -4.86
C ALA A 166 8.59 -7.94 -5.76
N ASP A 167 9.90 -8.12 -5.87
CA ASP A 167 10.56 -9.21 -6.60
C ASP A 167 10.07 -9.33 -8.05
N GLY A 168 10.00 -8.21 -8.76
CA GLY A 168 9.53 -8.17 -10.15
C GLY A 168 8.06 -8.57 -10.31
N TYR A 169 7.19 -8.12 -9.39
CA TYR A 169 5.75 -8.44 -9.38
C TYR A 169 5.45 -9.92 -9.10
N LYS A 170 6.29 -10.59 -8.31
CA LYS A 170 6.09 -11.99 -7.86
C LYS A 170 5.51 -12.10 -6.46
N ASN A 171 5.73 -11.10 -5.61
CA ASN A 171 5.28 -11.08 -4.22
C ASN A 171 4.60 -9.75 -3.87
N VAL A 172 3.75 -9.80 -2.84
CA VAL A 172 3.17 -8.62 -2.19
C VAL A 172 3.69 -8.58 -0.76
N PHE A 173 4.38 -7.49 -0.41
CA PHE A 173 4.99 -7.28 0.90
C PHE A 173 4.40 -6.08 1.62
N ILE A 174 4.60 -6.05 2.94
CA ILE A 174 4.28 -4.94 3.83
C ILE A 174 5.36 -4.81 4.89
N ASN A 175 5.82 -3.59 5.18
CA ASN A 175 6.82 -3.35 6.22
C ASN A 175 6.17 -3.21 7.60
N ALA A 176 6.89 -3.65 8.63
CA ALA A 176 6.55 -3.35 10.00
C ALA A 176 6.58 -1.83 10.22
N THR A 177 5.41 -1.28 10.52
CA THR A 177 5.14 0.16 10.51
C THR A 177 4.18 0.49 11.65
N GLN A 178 4.50 1.53 12.39
CA GLN A 178 3.65 2.12 13.41
C GLN A 178 3.14 3.48 12.94
N ILE A 179 1.82 3.68 12.97
CA ILE A 179 1.15 4.92 12.56
C ILE A 179 0.25 5.41 13.69
N GLN A 180 0.30 6.70 13.95
CA GLN A 180 -0.69 7.43 14.71
C GLN A 180 -1.14 8.61 13.87
N ASP A 181 -2.44 8.70 13.61
CA ASP A 181 -2.95 9.70 12.69
C ASP A 181 -4.31 10.25 13.10
N PHE A 182 -4.55 11.48 12.68
CA PHE A 182 -5.80 12.21 12.82
C PHE A 182 -5.78 13.39 11.82
N PRO A 183 -6.94 13.79 11.29
CA PRO A 183 -6.99 14.87 10.32
C PRO A 183 -6.71 16.23 10.98
N LYS A 184 -5.93 17.09 10.29
CA LYS A 184 -5.70 18.47 10.74
C LYS A 184 -6.98 19.33 10.68
N TYR A 185 -7.85 19.06 9.70
CA TYR A 185 -9.11 19.77 9.50
C TYR A 185 -10.25 18.76 9.37
N THR A 186 -11.37 19.03 10.04
CA THR A 186 -12.53 18.14 10.08
C THR A 186 -13.32 18.17 8.77
N HIS A 187 -13.45 19.33 8.13
CA HIS A 187 -14.14 19.45 6.84
C HIS A 187 -13.19 19.31 5.64
N ARG A 188 -13.40 18.27 4.81
CA ARG A 188 -12.61 17.97 3.61
C ARG A 188 -13.55 17.60 2.45
N GLY A 189 -14.15 18.62 1.84
CA GLY A 189 -15.23 18.45 0.86
C GLY A 189 -14.78 18.59 -0.59
N LEU A 190 -15.53 17.97 -1.49
CA LEU A 190 -15.49 18.16 -2.94
C LEU A 190 -16.86 18.66 -3.40
N LEU A 191 -16.91 19.84 -4.03
CA LEU A 191 -18.14 20.36 -4.62
C LEU A 191 -18.33 19.75 -6.01
N VAL A 192 -19.42 19.01 -6.19
CA VAL A 192 -19.83 18.45 -7.48
C VAL A 192 -21.09 19.18 -7.95
N ASP A 193 -21.03 19.74 -9.15
CA ASP A 193 -22.13 20.46 -9.75
C ASP A 193 -22.84 19.60 -10.79
N THR A 194 -24.07 19.19 -10.45
CA THR A 194 -24.95 18.36 -11.27
C THR A 194 -25.97 19.16 -12.06
N SER A 195 -25.89 20.50 -12.07
CA SER A 195 -26.83 21.38 -12.77
C SER A 195 -26.39 21.68 -14.20
N ARG A 196 -25.14 22.12 -14.42
CA ARG A 196 -24.69 22.48 -15.79
C ARG A 196 -24.59 21.25 -16.69
N HIS A 197 -24.17 20.12 -16.13
CA HIS A 197 -24.18 18.83 -16.82
C HIS A 197 -24.71 17.75 -15.88
N TYR A 198 -25.53 16.85 -16.42
CA TYR A 198 -26.00 15.70 -15.68
C TYR A 198 -24.85 14.72 -15.42
N ILE A 199 -24.68 14.33 -14.17
CA ILE A 199 -23.72 13.30 -13.75
C ILE A 199 -24.53 12.10 -13.25
N THR A 200 -24.28 10.93 -13.83
CA THR A 200 -25.02 9.71 -13.47
C THR A 200 -24.73 9.28 -12.03
N VAL A 201 -25.69 8.64 -11.38
CA VAL A 201 -25.50 8.08 -10.02
C VAL A 201 -24.30 7.13 -9.95
N PRO A 202 -24.10 6.18 -10.90
CA PRO A 202 -22.89 5.35 -10.89
C PRO A 202 -21.58 6.13 -10.95
N THR A 203 -21.56 7.27 -11.67
CA THR A 203 -20.38 8.15 -11.69
C THR A 203 -20.18 8.83 -10.33
N LEU A 204 -21.25 9.30 -9.68
CA LEU A 204 -21.16 9.89 -8.35
C LEU A 204 -20.66 8.89 -7.30
N LEU A 205 -21.13 7.64 -7.35
CA LEU A 205 -20.66 6.58 -6.44
C LEU A 205 -19.16 6.29 -6.64
N LYS A 206 -18.69 6.24 -7.89
CA LYS A 206 -17.24 6.12 -8.18
C LYS A 206 -16.44 7.30 -7.67
N THR A 207 -17.00 8.51 -7.71
CA THR A 207 -16.36 9.69 -7.12
C THR A 207 -16.26 9.54 -5.60
N LEU A 208 -17.29 9.02 -4.93
CA LEU A 208 -17.25 8.75 -3.50
C LEU A 208 -16.24 7.65 -3.13
N ASP A 209 -16.09 6.61 -3.96
CA ASP A 209 -15.07 5.58 -3.75
C ASP A 209 -13.63 6.14 -3.85
N ALA A 210 -13.45 7.23 -4.60
CA ALA A 210 -12.16 7.90 -4.77
C ALA A 210 -11.86 8.97 -3.70
N MET A 211 -12.86 9.33 -2.88
CA MET A 211 -12.75 10.32 -1.79
C MET A 211 -12.35 9.67 -0.48
#